data_AF-A0A6J6IBI4-F1
#
_entry.id   AF-A0A6J6IBI4-F1
#
_cell.length_a   1.000
_cell.length_b   1.000
_cell.length_c   1.000
_cell.angle_alpha   90.00
_cell.angle_beta   90.00
_cell.angle_gamma   90.00
#
_symmetry.space_group_name_H-M   'P 1'
#
loop_
_entity.id
_entity.type
_entity.pdbx_description
1 polymer ?
#
loop_
_entity_poly.entity_id
_entity_poly.type
_entity_poly.pdbx_seq_one_letter_code
_entity_poly.pdbx_strand_id
1 'polypeptide(L)'
;MFLYGVVNASPDSLNLDSIAIDAISAKRRGEYLLNHGCNGIDLGGQGSTDKATVIPWQEEWARLKEIILALALFKVPVSIDSWKPEVTRLALEHGATVINAADGMQSTEMWQVAADFQAPIVLPFLSGPNPREMELVKADPVQVMLDFFEAQLKIADRYGLRKLCILDPGTGFAPSNWPWEERYLYQKRVYSHLDKLRVFNLPLYIALPWKETAQHDELLEIVLRQQPEFGRGHYPEKIRRVESELGLN
;
A
#
# COMPACT_ATOMS: atom_id res chain seq x y z
N MET A 1 14.93 -4.93 2.95
CA MET A 1 13.47 -4.89 2.65
C MET A 1 13.21 -4.90 1.14
N PHE A 2 12.15 -5.58 0.67
CA PHE A 2 11.65 -5.48 -0.71
C PHE A 2 10.83 -4.20 -0.87
N LEU A 3 11.19 -3.34 -1.82
CA LEU A 3 10.59 -2.00 -1.94
C LEU A 3 9.73 -1.87 -3.20
N TYR A 4 8.45 -1.53 -3.02
CA TYR A 4 7.55 -1.11 -4.09
C TYR A 4 7.64 0.40 -4.29
N GLY A 5 7.91 0.82 -5.53
CA GLY A 5 7.91 2.22 -5.93
C GLY A 5 6.53 2.67 -6.37
N VAL A 6 6.10 3.85 -5.90
CA VAL A 6 4.74 4.36 -6.18
C VAL A 6 4.66 5.03 -7.56
N VAL A 7 3.67 4.59 -8.34
CA VAL A 7 3.18 5.20 -9.58
C VAL A 7 1.69 5.50 -9.41
N ASN A 8 1.29 6.76 -9.56
CA ASN A 8 -0.11 7.19 -9.42
C ASN A 8 -0.63 7.69 -10.77
N ALA A 9 -1.65 7.02 -11.31
CA ALA A 9 -2.36 7.45 -12.51
C ALA A 9 -3.45 8.50 -12.23
N SER A 10 -3.62 8.90 -10.96
CA SER A 10 -4.56 9.92 -10.53
C SER A 10 -3.90 11.31 -10.47
N PRO A 11 -4.52 12.36 -11.03
CA PRO A 11 -4.07 13.74 -10.84
C PRO A 11 -4.24 14.22 -9.39
N ASP A 12 -5.07 13.55 -8.58
CA ASP A 12 -5.39 13.93 -7.20
C ASP A 12 -4.35 13.42 -6.17
N SER A 13 -3.19 12.93 -6.63
CA SER A 13 -2.13 12.44 -5.75
C SER A 13 -1.52 13.56 -4.91
N LEU A 14 -1.28 13.30 -3.62
CA LEU A 14 -0.57 14.23 -2.73
C LEU A 14 0.92 14.40 -3.08
N ASN A 15 1.50 13.41 -3.76
CA ASN A 15 2.90 13.46 -4.19
C ASN A 15 2.94 13.65 -5.70
N LEU A 16 3.30 14.85 -6.15
CA LEU A 16 3.28 15.22 -7.56
C LEU A 16 4.29 14.42 -8.40
N ASP A 17 5.44 14.05 -7.83
CA ASP A 17 6.49 13.30 -8.53
C ASP A 17 6.08 11.86 -8.85
N SER A 18 5.06 11.35 -8.16
CA SER A 18 4.50 10.01 -8.42
C SER A 18 3.44 10.01 -9.52
N ILE A 19 2.97 11.17 -9.96
CA ILE A 19 1.89 11.26 -10.96
C ILE A 19 2.43 10.85 -12.34
N ALA A 20 1.79 9.86 -12.94
CA ALA A 20 2.06 9.39 -14.29
C ALA A 20 0.73 9.00 -14.95
N ILE A 21 0.21 9.87 -15.81
CA ILE A 21 -1.15 9.78 -16.36
C ILE A 21 -1.22 9.02 -17.70
N ASP A 22 -0.08 8.59 -18.23
CA ASP A 22 0.00 7.84 -19.48
C ASP A 22 1.13 6.79 -19.43
N ALA A 23 1.15 5.89 -20.41
CA ALA A 23 2.15 4.83 -20.50
C ALA A 23 3.60 5.34 -20.56
N ILE A 24 3.85 6.50 -21.19
CA ILE A 24 5.21 7.03 -21.38
C ILE A 24 5.75 7.58 -20.06
N SER A 25 4.96 8.41 -19.38
CA SER A 25 5.29 8.95 -18.06
C SER A 25 5.41 7.83 -17.02
N ALA A 26 4.52 6.82 -17.06
CA ALA A 26 4.58 5.69 -16.14
C ALA A 26 5.83 4.84 -16.37
N LYS A 27 6.20 4.58 -17.62
CA LYS A 27 7.45 3.88 -17.95
C LYS A 27 8.67 4.63 -17.43
N ARG A 28 8.77 5.94 -17.67
CA ARG A 28 9.87 6.77 -17.16
C ARG A 28 9.97 6.74 -15.64
N ARG A 29 8.82 6.83 -14.96
CA ARG A 29 8.75 6.75 -13.50
C ARG A 29 9.16 5.36 -13.00
N GLY A 30 8.68 4.29 -13.64
CA GLY A 30 9.06 2.91 -13.31
C GLY A 30 10.56 2.66 -13.49
N GLU A 31 11.15 3.10 -14.60
CA GLU A 31 12.60 3.03 -14.84
C GLU A 31 13.38 3.75 -13.75
N TYR A 32 12.96 4.98 -13.38
CA TYR A 32 13.56 5.70 -12.27
C TYR A 32 13.47 4.88 -10.97
N LEU A 33 12.28 4.44 -10.57
CA LEU A 33 12.09 3.71 -9.32
C LEU A 33 12.99 2.46 -9.23
N LEU A 34 13.03 1.65 -10.30
CA LEU A 34 13.82 0.42 -10.34
C LEU A 34 15.32 0.69 -10.32
N ASN A 35 15.80 1.70 -11.07
CA ASN A 35 17.21 2.07 -11.09
C ASN A 35 17.71 2.63 -9.75
N HIS A 36 16.81 3.12 -8.90
CA HIS A 36 17.14 3.73 -7.62
C HIS A 36 16.80 2.84 -6.41
N GLY A 37 16.57 1.54 -6.64
CA GLY A 37 16.53 0.54 -5.58
C GLY A 37 15.14 0.02 -5.23
N CYS A 38 14.09 0.33 -6.00
CA CYS A 38 12.84 -0.44 -5.91
C CYS A 38 12.99 -1.82 -6.56
N ASN A 39 12.25 -2.79 -6.04
CA ASN A 39 12.18 -4.15 -6.54
C ASN A 39 10.87 -4.43 -7.32
N GLY A 40 9.82 -3.66 -7.04
CA GLY A 40 8.53 -3.74 -7.71
C GLY A 40 7.87 -2.36 -7.82
N ILE A 41 6.70 -2.32 -8.42
CA ILE A 41 5.91 -1.10 -8.63
C ILE A 41 4.54 -1.26 -7.99
N ASP A 42 4.07 -0.24 -7.28
CA ASP A 42 2.70 -0.15 -6.80
C ASP A 42 1.97 0.94 -7.59
N LEU A 43 0.93 0.53 -8.31
CA LEU A 43 0.18 1.36 -9.25
C LEU A 43 -1.21 1.67 -8.68
N GLY A 44 -1.52 2.95 -8.48
CA GLY A 44 -2.82 3.43 -8.04
C GLY A 44 -3.56 4.24 -9.12
N GLY A 45 -4.84 3.95 -9.34
CA GLY A 45 -5.69 4.67 -10.31
C GLY A 45 -6.44 5.87 -9.72
N GLN A 46 -6.58 5.91 -8.40
CA GLN A 46 -7.32 6.91 -7.64
C GLN A 46 -6.61 7.27 -6.34
N GLY A 47 -6.84 8.51 -5.89
CA GLY A 47 -6.38 8.92 -4.56
C GLY A 47 -7.26 8.30 -3.47
N SER A 48 -6.62 7.92 -2.36
CA SER A 48 -7.29 7.33 -1.20
C SER A 48 -7.78 8.35 -0.17
N THR A 49 -7.60 9.64 -0.43
CA THR A 49 -8.05 10.72 0.47
C THR A 49 -9.51 11.07 0.25
N ASP A 50 -10.15 11.60 1.28
CA ASP A 50 -11.50 12.18 1.23
C ASP A 50 -11.68 13.24 0.13
N LYS A 51 -10.62 13.99 -0.18
CA LYS A 51 -10.58 15.03 -1.23
C LYS A 51 -10.47 14.49 -2.66
N ALA A 52 -10.09 13.24 -2.86
CA ALA A 52 -9.91 12.69 -4.19
C ALA A 52 -11.26 12.52 -4.90
N THR A 53 -11.33 12.68 -6.21
CA THR A 53 -12.58 12.49 -6.95
C THR A 53 -12.97 11.00 -6.95
N VAL A 54 -14.19 10.66 -6.54
CA VAL A 54 -14.73 9.30 -6.76
C VAL A 54 -15.13 9.18 -8.22
N ILE A 55 -14.54 8.23 -8.93
CA ILE A 55 -14.92 7.92 -10.31
C ILE A 55 -15.46 6.49 -10.41
N PRO A 56 -16.33 6.19 -11.40
CA PRO A 56 -16.73 4.82 -11.72
C PRO A 56 -15.53 3.91 -12.00
N TRP A 57 -15.71 2.59 -11.85
CA TRP A 57 -14.62 1.62 -12.09
C TRP A 57 -14.12 1.66 -13.54
N GLN A 58 -14.99 1.96 -14.49
CA GLN A 58 -14.66 2.06 -15.91
C GLN A 58 -13.67 3.20 -16.18
N GLU A 59 -13.85 4.33 -15.52
CA GLU A 59 -12.95 5.48 -15.65
C GLU A 59 -11.60 5.22 -14.98
N GLU A 60 -11.60 4.57 -13.81
CA GLU A 60 -10.36 4.13 -13.17
C GLU A 60 -9.58 3.16 -14.07
N TRP A 61 -10.27 2.18 -14.64
CA TRP A 61 -9.67 1.23 -15.57
C TRP A 61 -9.13 1.92 -16.83
N ALA A 62 -9.86 2.88 -17.39
CA ALA A 62 -9.42 3.63 -18.57
C ALA A 62 -8.08 4.37 -18.32
N ARG A 63 -7.84 4.86 -17.09
CA ARG A 63 -6.55 5.46 -16.71
C ARG A 63 -5.44 4.41 -16.59
N LEU A 64 -5.77 3.23 -16.05
CA LEU A 64 -4.80 2.21 -15.69
C LEU A 64 -4.37 1.30 -16.85
N LYS A 65 -5.28 1.01 -17.79
CA LYS A 65 -5.10 -0.04 -18.79
C LYS A 65 -3.76 0.04 -19.53
N GLU A 66 -3.47 1.19 -20.14
CA GLU A 66 -2.25 1.37 -20.93
C GLU A 66 -0.99 1.45 -20.05
N ILE A 67 -1.15 1.92 -18.81
CA ILE A 67 -0.05 2.00 -17.84
C ILE A 67 0.36 0.60 -17.38
N ILE A 68 -0.61 -0.26 -17.01
CA ILE A 68 -0.33 -1.63 -16.55
C ILE A 68 0.43 -2.40 -17.63
N LEU A 69 -0.02 -2.32 -18.89
CA LEU A 69 0.66 -2.97 -20.01
C LEU A 69 2.11 -2.49 -20.16
N ALA A 70 2.35 -1.18 -20.01
CA ALA A 70 3.70 -0.61 -20.09
C ALA A 70 4.59 -1.06 -18.92
N LEU A 71 4.07 -1.08 -17.69
CA LEU A 71 4.82 -1.46 -16.50
C LEU A 71 5.10 -2.97 -16.45
N ALA A 72 4.19 -3.80 -16.97
CA ALA A 72 4.36 -5.25 -17.06
C ALA A 72 5.58 -5.66 -17.91
N LEU A 73 6.03 -4.80 -18.84
CA LEU A 73 7.22 -5.05 -19.66
C LEU A 73 8.52 -5.10 -18.84
N PHE A 74 8.54 -4.52 -17.64
CA PHE A 74 9.69 -4.59 -16.75
C PHE A 74 9.91 -5.97 -16.13
N LYS A 75 8.91 -6.86 -16.18
CA LYS A 75 8.97 -8.22 -15.61
C LYS A 75 9.33 -8.24 -14.12
N VAL A 76 8.93 -7.20 -13.40
CA VAL A 76 8.99 -7.10 -11.93
C VAL A 76 7.58 -7.22 -11.35
N PRO A 77 7.42 -7.50 -10.06
CA PRO A 77 6.11 -7.46 -9.42
C PRO A 77 5.44 -6.09 -9.59
N VAL A 78 4.20 -6.11 -10.06
CA VAL A 78 3.33 -4.94 -10.21
C VAL A 78 2.13 -5.15 -9.30
N SER A 79 2.08 -4.37 -8.23
CA SER A 79 0.96 -4.28 -7.30
C SER A 79 -0.09 -3.32 -7.84
N ILE A 80 -1.36 -3.72 -7.79
CA ILE A 80 -2.50 -2.86 -8.11
C ILE A 80 -3.14 -2.35 -6.81
N ASP A 81 -3.06 -1.04 -6.56
CA ASP A 81 -3.69 -0.33 -5.45
C ASP A 81 -5.10 0.11 -5.89
N SER A 82 -6.11 -0.68 -5.52
CA SER A 82 -7.50 -0.39 -5.82
C SER A 82 -8.43 -0.98 -4.75
N TRP A 83 -9.55 -0.29 -4.50
CA TRP A 83 -10.65 -0.80 -3.68
C TRP A 83 -11.75 -1.47 -4.51
N LYS A 84 -11.62 -1.50 -5.86
CA LYS A 84 -12.66 -2.01 -6.76
C LYS A 84 -12.29 -3.42 -7.26
N PRO A 85 -13.11 -4.45 -6.98
CA PRO A 85 -12.87 -5.80 -7.47
C PRO A 85 -12.75 -5.88 -9.00
N GLU A 86 -13.53 -5.09 -9.76
CA GLU A 86 -13.50 -5.08 -11.23
C GLU A 86 -12.17 -4.58 -11.77
N VAL A 87 -11.64 -3.50 -11.18
CA VAL A 87 -10.34 -2.93 -11.56
C VAL A 87 -9.22 -3.89 -11.19
N THR A 88 -9.30 -4.49 -10.01
CA THR A 88 -8.32 -5.47 -9.52
C THR A 88 -8.26 -6.68 -10.45
N ARG A 89 -9.40 -7.26 -10.83
CA ARG A 89 -9.49 -8.38 -11.78
C ARG A 89 -8.85 -8.01 -13.12
N LEU A 90 -9.28 -6.90 -13.72
CA LEU A 90 -8.75 -6.46 -15.01
C LEU A 90 -7.24 -6.20 -14.94
N ALA A 91 -6.75 -5.62 -13.85
CA ALA A 91 -5.33 -5.39 -13.66
C ALA A 91 -4.53 -6.70 -13.65
N LEU A 92 -5.00 -7.72 -12.93
CA LEU A 92 -4.36 -9.04 -12.87
C LEU A 92 -4.37 -9.73 -14.25
N GLU A 93 -5.47 -9.62 -15.01
CA GLU A 93 -5.56 -10.13 -16.38
C GLU A 93 -4.56 -9.47 -17.34
N HIS A 94 -4.14 -8.24 -17.06
CA HIS A 94 -3.27 -7.43 -17.93
C HIS A 94 -1.83 -7.30 -17.42
N GLY A 95 -1.44 -8.04 -16.37
CA GLY A 95 -0.05 -8.20 -15.95
C GLY A 95 0.29 -7.66 -14.56
N ALA A 96 -0.67 -7.14 -13.79
CA ALA A 96 -0.49 -7.01 -12.35
C ALA A 96 -0.33 -8.40 -11.71
N THR A 97 0.45 -8.48 -10.64
CA THR A 97 0.83 -9.76 -10.00
C THR A 97 0.62 -9.76 -8.50
N VAL A 98 0.29 -8.60 -7.91
CA VAL A 98 0.02 -8.43 -6.47
C VAL A 98 -1.24 -7.59 -6.31
N ILE A 99 -2.11 -7.97 -5.38
CA ILE A 99 -3.29 -7.20 -5.02
C ILE A 99 -2.91 -6.31 -3.83
N ASN A 100 -3.04 -5.00 -3.97
CA ASN A 100 -3.02 -4.07 -2.83
C ASN A 100 -4.46 -3.62 -2.58
N ALA A 101 -5.11 -4.33 -1.65
CA ALA A 101 -6.54 -4.32 -1.46
C ALA A 101 -6.96 -3.09 -0.64
N ALA A 102 -7.04 -1.93 -1.27
CA ALA A 102 -7.39 -0.68 -0.60
C ALA A 102 -8.79 -0.69 0.02
N ASP A 103 -9.63 -1.69 -0.26
CA ASP A 103 -10.92 -1.95 0.41
C ASP A 103 -10.76 -2.67 1.77
N GLY A 104 -9.53 -2.99 2.17
CA GLY A 104 -9.23 -3.75 3.39
C GLY A 104 -9.67 -5.22 3.32
N MET A 105 -9.93 -5.75 2.11
CA MET A 105 -10.57 -7.04 1.88
C MET A 105 -11.91 -7.20 2.60
N GLN A 106 -12.69 -6.12 2.69
CA GLN A 106 -14.02 -6.14 3.29
C GLN A 106 -15.09 -6.66 2.31
N SER A 107 -14.83 -6.63 1.00
CA SER A 107 -15.74 -7.19 -0.02
C SER A 107 -15.54 -8.68 -0.24
N THR A 108 -16.65 -9.42 -0.31
CA THR A 108 -16.66 -10.84 -0.71
C THR A 108 -16.15 -11.03 -2.14
N GLU A 109 -16.43 -10.07 -3.03
CA GLU A 109 -16.00 -10.11 -4.43
C GLU A 109 -14.48 -9.95 -4.54
N MET A 110 -13.86 -9.13 -3.67
CA MET A 110 -12.40 -8.98 -3.63
C MET A 110 -11.72 -10.31 -3.24
N TRP A 111 -12.28 -11.04 -2.28
CA TRP A 111 -11.80 -12.40 -1.93
C TRP A 111 -11.95 -13.38 -3.10
N GLN A 112 -13.05 -13.31 -3.86
CA GLN A 112 -13.25 -14.16 -5.04
C GLN A 112 -12.22 -13.84 -6.13
N VAL A 113 -11.94 -12.56 -6.39
CA VAL A 113 -10.86 -12.17 -7.31
C VAL A 113 -9.53 -12.73 -6.83
N ALA A 114 -9.17 -12.54 -5.56
CA ALA A 114 -7.92 -13.08 -5.03
C ALA A 114 -7.84 -14.63 -5.16
N ALA A 115 -8.96 -15.32 -4.98
CA ALA A 115 -9.04 -16.78 -5.14
C ALA A 115 -8.86 -17.24 -6.59
N ASP A 116 -9.44 -16.53 -7.56
CA ASP A 116 -9.33 -16.87 -8.98
C ASP A 116 -7.90 -16.75 -9.49
N PHE A 117 -7.16 -15.73 -9.02
CA PHE A 117 -5.80 -15.45 -9.51
C PHE A 117 -4.68 -16.02 -8.62
N GLN A 118 -4.98 -16.42 -7.37
CA GLN A 118 -3.99 -16.91 -6.40
C GLN A 118 -2.79 -15.95 -6.23
N ALA A 119 -3.05 -14.64 -6.29
CA ALA A 119 -2.04 -13.60 -6.17
C ALA A 119 -1.76 -13.24 -4.70
N PRO A 120 -0.53 -12.79 -4.34
CA PRO A 120 -0.25 -12.18 -3.04
C PRO A 120 -1.19 -10.98 -2.76
N ILE A 121 -1.58 -10.84 -1.50
CA ILE A 121 -2.60 -9.87 -1.05
C ILE A 121 -1.98 -8.98 0.03
N VAL A 122 -1.73 -7.71 -0.27
CA VAL A 122 -1.53 -6.70 0.76
C VAL A 122 -2.90 -6.40 1.36
N LEU A 123 -3.06 -6.77 2.63
CA LEU A 123 -4.27 -6.64 3.44
C LEU A 123 -4.07 -5.44 4.39
N PRO A 124 -4.57 -4.25 4.03
CA PRO A 124 -4.48 -3.09 4.91
C PRO A 124 -5.53 -3.11 6.01
N PHE A 125 -5.14 -2.65 7.19
CA PHE A 125 -6.06 -2.23 8.24
C PHE A 125 -6.82 -0.98 7.81
N LEU A 126 -8.14 -1.04 7.94
CA LEU A 126 -9.02 0.12 7.81
C LEU A 126 -9.79 0.29 9.12
N SER A 127 -9.79 1.51 9.67
CA SER A 127 -10.61 1.86 10.85
C SER A 127 -12.03 2.32 10.49
N GLY A 128 -12.36 2.35 9.21
CA GLY A 128 -13.67 2.72 8.69
C GLY A 128 -14.03 1.87 7.47
N PRO A 129 -15.19 2.12 6.83
CA PRO A 129 -15.70 1.26 5.76
C PRO A 129 -14.83 1.28 4.48
N ASN A 130 -14.03 2.32 4.28
CA ASN A 130 -13.14 2.46 3.13
C ASN A 130 -12.04 3.50 3.47
N PRO A 131 -10.96 3.62 2.69
CA PRO A 131 -9.80 4.44 3.06
C PRO A 131 -10.07 5.96 3.04
N ARG A 132 -11.23 6.40 2.52
CA ARG A 132 -11.67 7.80 2.51
C ARG A 132 -12.56 8.15 3.69
N GLU A 133 -13.14 7.16 4.34
CA GLU A 133 -14.08 7.30 5.46
C GLU A 133 -13.47 6.68 6.73
N MET A 134 -12.17 6.90 6.94
CA MET A 134 -11.45 6.39 8.10
C MET A 134 -11.93 7.06 9.39
N GLU A 135 -12.08 6.27 10.45
CA GLU A 135 -12.46 6.77 11.78
C GLU A 135 -11.25 6.91 12.70
N LEU A 136 -11.34 7.82 13.69
CA LEU A 136 -10.34 7.95 14.73
C LEU A 136 -10.33 6.72 15.64
N VAL A 137 -9.18 6.05 15.73
CA VAL A 137 -8.97 4.94 16.67
C VAL A 137 -8.67 5.51 18.06
N LYS A 138 -9.65 5.41 18.97
CA LYS A 138 -9.56 5.96 20.34
C LYS A 138 -8.91 5.01 21.37
N ALA A 139 -8.82 3.71 21.04
CA ALA A 139 -8.21 2.69 21.88
C ALA A 139 -6.72 2.49 21.51
N ASP A 140 -6.04 1.47 22.08
CA ASP A 140 -4.68 1.12 21.63
C ASP A 140 -4.75 0.68 20.16
N PRO A 141 -4.15 1.43 19.22
CA PRO A 141 -4.27 1.13 17.80
C PRO A 141 -3.73 -0.23 17.43
N VAL A 142 -2.71 -0.72 18.15
CA VAL A 142 -2.13 -2.04 17.86
C VAL A 142 -3.11 -3.15 18.22
N GLN A 143 -3.86 -3.02 19.32
CA GLN A 143 -4.87 -4.02 19.67
C GLN A 143 -6.02 -4.04 18.65
N VAL A 144 -6.47 -2.86 18.21
CA VAL A 144 -7.52 -2.76 17.19
C VAL A 144 -7.09 -3.41 15.86
N MET A 145 -5.83 -3.23 15.46
CA MET A 145 -5.27 -3.90 14.28
C MET A 145 -5.20 -5.42 14.44
N LEU A 146 -4.79 -5.92 15.61
CA LEU A 146 -4.78 -7.36 15.90
C LEU A 146 -6.18 -7.96 15.76
N ASP A 147 -7.19 -7.30 16.33
CA ASP A 147 -8.58 -7.78 16.27
C ASP A 147 -9.10 -7.76 14.82
N PHE A 148 -8.79 -6.71 14.05
CA PHE A 148 -9.13 -6.62 12.63
C PHE A 148 -8.48 -7.73 11.80
N PHE A 149 -7.17 -7.93 11.92
CA PHE A 149 -6.46 -8.96 11.15
C PHE A 149 -6.91 -10.37 11.54
N GLU A 150 -7.16 -10.64 12.82
CA GLU A 150 -7.72 -11.92 13.25
C GLU A 150 -9.08 -12.21 12.59
N ALA A 151 -9.94 -11.20 12.44
CA ALA A 151 -11.21 -11.32 11.74
C ALA A 151 -11.02 -11.56 10.23
N GLN A 152 -10.18 -10.77 9.57
CA GLN A 152 -9.98 -10.88 8.12
C GLN A 152 -9.24 -12.15 7.71
N LEU A 153 -8.28 -12.62 8.52
CA LEU A 153 -7.56 -13.86 8.24
C LEU A 153 -8.44 -15.10 8.40
N LYS A 154 -9.47 -15.07 9.27
CA LYS A 154 -10.51 -16.12 9.29
C LYS A 154 -11.30 -16.18 7.99
N ILE A 155 -11.50 -15.04 7.32
CA ILE A 155 -12.12 -15.02 5.99
C ILE A 155 -11.13 -15.60 4.97
N ALA A 156 -9.87 -15.16 5.00
CA ALA A 156 -8.82 -15.67 4.11
C ALA A 156 -8.69 -17.20 4.19
N ASP A 157 -8.80 -17.78 5.39
CA ASP A 157 -8.78 -19.23 5.61
C ASP A 157 -9.91 -19.96 4.85
N ARG A 158 -11.11 -19.38 4.77
CA ARG A 158 -12.23 -19.97 4.01
C ARG A 158 -11.97 -20.02 2.51
N TYR A 159 -11.14 -19.13 1.99
CA TYR A 159 -10.71 -19.11 0.59
C TYR A 159 -9.38 -19.85 0.37
N GLY A 160 -8.73 -20.34 1.42
CA GLY A 160 -7.39 -20.95 1.33
C GLY A 160 -6.26 -19.93 1.06
N LEU A 161 -6.52 -18.64 1.25
CA LEU A 161 -5.63 -17.55 0.84
C LEU A 161 -4.74 -17.00 1.95
N ARG A 162 -4.89 -17.45 3.21
CA ARG A 162 -4.15 -16.91 4.36
C ARG A 162 -2.64 -16.81 4.14
N LYS A 163 -2.05 -17.79 3.46
CA LYS A 163 -0.60 -17.85 3.20
C LYS A 163 -0.12 -16.81 2.17
N LEU A 164 -1.04 -16.23 1.41
CA LEU A 164 -0.78 -15.19 0.42
C LEU A 164 -0.96 -13.78 1.00
N CYS A 165 -1.50 -13.66 2.23
CA CYS A 165 -1.71 -12.38 2.87
C CYS A 165 -0.39 -11.76 3.38
N ILE A 166 -0.30 -10.45 3.24
CA ILE A 166 0.77 -9.57 3.70
C ILE A 166 0.06 -8.46 4.49
N LEU A 167 0.44 -8.22 5.75
CA LEU A 167 -0.29 -7.31 6.62
C LEU A 167 0.22 -5.88 6.48
N ASP A 168 -0.67 -4.94 6.19
CA ASP A 168 -0.38 -3.50 6.20
C ASP A 168 -1.14 -2.82 7.36
N PRO A 169 -0.46 -2.23 8.35
CA PRO A 169 -1.09 -1.50 9.46
C PRO A 169 -1.93 -0.28 9.05
N GLY A 170 -1.98 0.09 7.77
CA GLY A 170 -2.86 1.13 7.25
C GLY A 170 -2.45 2.56 7.61
N THR A 171 -1.18 2.80 7.98
CA THR A 171 -0.69 4.12 8.41
C THR A 171 -0.61 5.16 7.28
N GLY A 172 -0.74 4.72 6.04
CA GLY A 172 -0.93 5.59 4.87
C GLY A 172 -2.30 6.27 4.85
N PHE A 173 -3.34 5.62 5.39
CA PHE A 173 -4.70 6.13 5.48
C PHE A 173 -4.90 7.01 6.72
N ALA A 174 -5.86 7.93 6.65
CA ALA A 174 -6.12 8.88 7.72
C ALA A 174 -7.55 9.41 7.67
N PRO A 175 -8.20 9.64 8.81
CA PRO A 175 -9.42 10.43 8.89
C PRO A 175 -9.23 11.84 8.31
N SER A 176 -10.30 12.37 7.74
CA SER A 176 -10.38 13.76 7.30
C SER A 176 -9.99 14.73 8.41
N ASN A 177 -9.17 15.73 8.07
CA ASN A 177 -8.73 16.80 8.99
C ASN A 177 -8.03 16.34 10.28
N TRP A 178 -7.44 15.13 10.30
CA TRP A 178 -6.70 14.64 11.46
C TRP A 178 -5.48 15.54 11.75
N PRO A 179 -5.39 16.17 12.94
CA PRO A 179 -4.24 17.01 13.27
C PRO A 179 -2.92 16.22 13.17
N TRP A 180 -1.92 16.84 12.54
CA TRP A 180 -0.65 16.17 12.26
C TRP A 180 0.04 15.66 13.53
N GLU A 181 0.04 16.43 14.62
CA GLU A 181 0.66 16.00 15.88
C GLU A 181 0.04 14.71 16.44
N GLU A 182 -1.28 14.56 16.32
CA GLU A 182 -1.98 13.34 16.73
C GLU A 182 -1.65 12.17 15.79
N ARG A 183 -1.65 12.43 14.48
CA ARG A 183 -1.29 11.42 13.46
C ARG A 183 0.15 10.94 13.65
N TYR A 184 1.09 11.85 13.93
CA TYR A 184 2.49 11.51 14.18
C TYR A 184 2.62 10.60 15.40
N LEU A 185 1.94 10.91 16.52
CA LEU A 185 1.95 10.06 17.72
C LEU A 185 1.31 8.69 17.46
N TYR A 186 0.21 8.64 16.68
CA TYR A 186 -0.41 7.40 16.25
C TYR A 186 0.56 6.56 15.40
N GLN A 187 1.14 7.13 14.35
CA GLN A 187 2.09 6.42 13.48
C GLN A 187 3.31 5.95 14.25
N LYS A 188 3.86 6.79 15.15
CA LYS A 188 4.98 6.43 16.02
C LYS A 188 4.63 5.24 16.92
N ARG A 189 3.43 5.24 17.52
CA ARG A 189 2.95 4.13 18.35
C ARG A 189 2.85 2.84 17.54
N VAL A 190 2.24 2.89 16.36
CA VAL A 190 2.09 1.73 15.46
C VAL A 190 3.46 1.21 15.00
N TYR A 191 4.31 2.08 14.45
CA TYR A 191 5.64 1.70 13.98
C TYR A 191 6.53 1.16 15.08
N SER A 192 6.42 1.64 16.32
CA SER A 192 7.23 1.12 17.43
C SER A 192 6.80 -0.28 17.92
N HIS A 193 5.67 -0.80 17.44
CA HIS A 193 5.07 -2.06 17.92
C HIS A 193 4.67 -3.00 16.76
N LEU A 194 5.33 -2.88 15.61
CA LEU A 194 5.07 -3.77 14.47
C LEU A 194 5.41 -5.24 14.77
N ASP A 195 6.33 -5.48 15.71
CA ASP A 195 6.66 -6.80 16.24
C ASP A 195 5.42 -7.56 16.73
N LYS A 196 4.45 -6.86 17.32
CA LYS A 196 3.20 -7.48 17.79
C LYS A 196 2.37 -8.09 16.67
N LEU A 197 2.38 -7.51 15.46
CA LEU A 197 1.64 -8.03 14.32
C LEU A 197 2.26 -9.32 13.76
N ARG A 198 3.53 -9.61 14.10
CA ARG A 198 4.21 -10.85 13.69
C ARG A 198 3.61 -12.10 14.35
N VAL A 199 2.70 -11.95 15.33
CA VAL A 199 1.93 -13.07 15.91
C VAL A 199 1.18 -13.90 14.85
N PHE A 200 0.82 -13.30 13.71
CA PHE A 200 0.15 -13.99 12.62
C PHE A 200 1.08 -14.83 11.74
N ASN A 201 2.41 -14.73 11.92
CA ASN A 201 3.43 -15.35 11.07
C ASN A 201 3.27 -15.01 9.58
N LEU A 202 2.86 -13.77 9.30
CA LEU A 202 2.72 -13.21 7.96
C LEU A 202 3.68 -12.03 7.77
N PRO A 203 4.15 -11.78 6.54
CA PRO A 203 5.01 -10.64 6.26
C PRO A 203 4.28 -9.31 6.46
N LEU A 204 5.06 -8.26 6.72
CA LEU A 204 4.57 -6.89 6.88
C LEU A 204 4.86 -6.05 5.62
N TYR A 205 3.90 -5.21 5.24
CA TYR A 205 4.01 -4.22 4.17
C TYR A 205 3.70 -2.83 4.72
N ILE A 206 4.63 -1.89 4.62
CA ILE A 206 4.45 -0.56 5.23
C ILE A 206 4.54 0.57 4.18
N ALA A 207 3.54 1.44 4.16
CA ALA A 207 3.63 2.74 3.49
C ALA A 207 4.63 3.66 4.22
N LEU A 208 5.78 3.89 3.61
CA LEU A 208 6.90 4.57 4.25
C LEU A 208 6.72 6.10 4.26
N PRO A 209 7.06 6.78 5.38
CA PRO A 209 7.07 8.24 5.45
C PRO A 209 8.01 8.83 4.40
N TRP A 210 7.54 9.81 3.64
CA TRP A 210 8.29 10.37 2.50
C TRP A 210 8.56 11.86 2.60
N LYS A 211 7.76 12.63 3.36
CA LYS A 211 7.97 14.09 3.50
C LYS A 211 9.29 14.38 4.22
N GLU A 212 9.89 15.52 3.92
CA GLU A 212 11.17 15.96 4.49
C GLU A 212 10.92 16.87 5.69
N THR A 213 10.74 16.25 6.86
CA THR A 213 10.58 16.94 8.15
C THR A 213 11.16 16.05 9.24
N ALA A 214 11.63 16.63 10.33
CA ALA A 214 12.21 15.87 11.45
C ALA A 214 11.31 14.73 11.95
N GLN A 215 10.00 14.97 12.07
CA GLN A 215 9.04 13.95 12.52
C GLN A 215 8.86 12.82 11.49
N HIS A 216 8.84 13.13 10.18
CA HIS A 216 8.74 12.08 9.16
C HIS A 216 10.03 11.27 9.04
N ASP A 217 11.19 11.90 9.21
CA ASP A 217 12.49 11.23 9.21
C ASP A 217 12.62 10.30 10.43
N GLU A 218 12.19 10.76 11.61
CA GLU A 218 12.11 9.91 12.80
C GLU A 218 11.16 8.72 12.59
N LEU A 219 9.97 8.94 12.03
CA LEU A 219 9.04 7.85 11.72
C LEU A 219 9.65 6.83 10.75
N LEU A 220 10.41 7.30 9.75
CA LEU A 220 11.10 6.44 8.78
C LEU A 220 12.18 5.59 9.47
N GLU A 221 12.98 6.17 10.37
CA GLU A 221 13.95 5.40 11.15
C GLU A 221 13.29 4.34 12.04
N ILE A 222 12.21 4.70 12.74
CA ILE A 222 11.49 3.78 13.62
C ILE A 222 10.97 2.58 12.83
N VAL A 223 10.29 2.81 11.69
CA VAL A 223 9.74 1.71 10.89
C VAL A 223 10.84 0.82 10.29
N LEU A 224 11.94 1.40 9.80
CA LEU A 224 13.03 0.62 9.20
C LEU A 224 13.72 -0.29 10.25
N ARG A 225 13.86 0.18 11.50
CA ARG A 225 14.41 -0.65 12.60
C ARG A 225 13.55 -1.88 12.92
N GLN A 226 12.25 -1.87 12.59
CA GLN A 226 11.37 -3.03 12.73
C GLN A 226 11.56 -4.07 11.62
N GLN A 227 12.35 -3.74 10.59
CA GLN A 227 12.71 -4.61 9.47
C GLN A 227 11.48 -5.28 8.82
N PRO A 228 10.48 -4.52 8.35
CA PRO A 228 9.38 -5.10 7.59
C PRO A 228 9.90 -5.76 6.31
N GLU A 229 9.23 -6.82 5.88
CA GLU A 229 9.62 -7.56 4.68
C GLU A 229 9.41 -6.71 3.42
N PHE A 230 8.32 -5.93 3.40
CA PHE A 230 7.93 -5.07 2.29
C PHE A 230 7.75 -3.61 2.73
N GLY A 231 8.15 -2.71 1.83
CA GLY A 231 7.91 -1.28 1.96
C GLY A 231 7.30 -0.71 0.69
N ARG A 232 6.62 0.42 0.83
CA ARG A 232 6.08 1.23 -0.28
C ARG A 232 6.58 2.65 -0.16
N GLY A 233 7.22 3.17 -1.20
CA GLY A 233 7.91 4.45 -1.13
C GLY A 233 7.86 5.29 -2.41
N HIS A 234 7.89 6.61 -2.23
CA HIS A 234 7.98 7.58 -3.32
C HIS A 234 9.44 7.89 -3.72
N TYR A 235 10.36 7.84 -2.76
CA TYR A 235 11.76 8.23 -2.94
C TYR A 235 12.68 7.10 -2.47
N PRO A 236 12.99 6.13 -3.34
CA PRO A 236 13.75 4.95 -2.92
C PRO A 236 15.17 5.29 -2.46
N GLU A 237 15.82 6.29 -3.06
CA GLU A 237 17.17 6.73 -2.64
C GLU A 237 17.20 7.18 -1.18
N LYS A 238 16.18 7.95 -0.75
CA LYS A 238 16.04 8.36 0.66
C LYS A 238 15.95 7.13 1.56
N ILE A 239 15.10 6.16 1.20
CA ILE A 239 14.86 4.96 1.99
C ILE A 239 16.13 4.11 2.08
N ARG A 240 16.77 3.83 0.94
CA ARG A 240 18.01 3.02 0.88
C ARG A 240 19.17 3.69 1.62
N ARG A 241 19.28 5.02 1.55
CA ARG A 241 20.27 5.76 2.34
C ARG A 241 20.06 5.56 3.84
N VAL A 242 18.84 5.72 4.33
CA VAL A 242 18.53 5.53 5.76
C VAL A 242 18.73 4.07 6.18
N GLU A 243 18.34 3.08 5.36
CA GLU A 243 18.67 1.66 5.63
C GLU A 243 20.19 1.46 5.81
N SER A 244 21.00 2.08 4.94
CA SER A 244 22.46 2.01 5.01
C SER A 244 23.04 2.71 6.24
N GLU A 245 22.52 3.88 6.61
CA GLU A 245 22.90 4.61 7.83
C GLU A 245 22.57 3.81 9.10
N LEU A 246 21.49 3.02 9.06
CA LEU A 246 21.07 2.13 10.14
C LEU A 246 21.78 0.77 10.14
N GLY A 247 22.57 0.45 9.10
CA GLY A 247 23.26 -0.83 8.96
C GLY A 247 22.33 -2.01 8.62
N LEU A 248 21.25 -1.76 7.87
CA LEU A 248 20.19 -2.74 7.53
C LEU A 248 20.30 -3.34 6.11
N ASN A 249 21.47 -3.23 5.48
CA ASN A 249 21.72 -3.63 4.09
C ASN A 249 21.75 -5.15 3.89
#